data_AF-A0AB37D4P6-F1
#
_entry.id   AF-A0AB37D4P6-F1
#
_cell.length_a   1.000
_cell.length_b   1.000
_cell.length_c   1.000
_cell.angle_alpha   90.00
_cell.angle_beta   90.00
_cell.angle_gamma   90.00
#
_symmetry.space_group_name_H-M   'P 1'
#
loop_
_entity.id
_entity.type
_entity.pdbx_description
1 polymer ?
#
loop_
_entity_poly.entity_id
_entity_poly.type
_entity_poly.pdbx_seq_one_letter_code
_entity_poly.pdbx_strand_id
1 'polypeptide(L)' 'MAIITVHVTDEEKNFLDEMVKFEEKSLSELLKTTTLSSLEDAYDTQVGDAAYDEYLQNPQSRPLSELLEEYGLGKSE' A
#
# COMPACT_ATOMS: atom_id res chain seq x y z
N MET A 1 3.63 -11.32 21.25
CA MET A 1 4.05 -11.69 19.89
C MET A 1 3.00 -12.64 19.34
N ALA A 2 2.41 -12.32 18.20
CA ALA A 2 1.44 -13.22 17.54
C ALA A 2 2.20 -14.14 16.57
N ILE A 3 1.72 -15.37 16.41
CA ILE A 3 2.27 -16.37 15.49
C ILE A 3 1.22 -16.66 14.43
N ILE A 4 1.64 -16.64 13.16
CA ILE A 4 0.81 -17.02 12.02
C ILE A 4 1.37 -18.33 11.46
N THR A 5 0.51 -19.33 11.31
CA THR A 5 0.85 -20.59 10.66
C THR A 5 0.14 -20.63 9.31
N VAL A 6 0.92 -20.83 8.25
CA VAL A 6 0.40 -20.95 6.88
C VAL A 6 0.65 -22.37 6.42
N HIS A 7 -0.41 -23.03 5.96
CA HIS A 7 -0.32 -24.33 5.33
C HIS A 7 -0.16 -24.12 3.83
N VAL A 8 0.87 -24.72 3.27
CA VAL A 8 1.22 -24.64 1.84
C VAL A 8 1.49 -26.05 1.32
N THR A 9 1.34 -26.23 0.02
CA THR A 9 1.80 -27.42 -0.70
C THR A 9 3.33 -27.44 -0.78
N ASP A 10 3.90 -28.61 -1.11
CA ASP A 10 5.35 -28.74 -1.31
C ASP A 10 5.85 -27.87 -2.48
N GLU A 11 5.02 -27.71 -3.52
CA GLU A 11 5.31 -26.86 -4.69
C GLU A 11 5.37 -25.38 -4.31
N GLU A 12 4.38 -24.88 -3.58
CA GLU A 12 4.35 -23.50 -3.07
C GLU A 12 5.52 -23.23 -2.12
N LYS A 13 5.86 -24.20 -1.26
CA LYS A 13 7.01 -24.08 -0.37
C LYS A 13 8.31 -23.93 -1.15
N ASN A 14 8.54 -24.78 -2.15
CA ASN A 14 9.73 -24.71 -2.99
C ASN A 14 9.81 -23.37 -3.72
N PHE A 15 8.68 -22.87 -4.22
CA PHE A 15 8.61 -21.55 -4.83
C PHE A 15 9.00 -20.44 -3.85
N LEU A 16 8.42 -20.45 -2.64
CA LEU A 16 8.73 -19.46 -1.61
C LEU A 16 10.21 -19.49 -1.19
N ASP A 17 10.80 -20.68 -1.08
CA ASP A 17 12.22 -20.85 -0.75
C ASP A 17 13.13 -20.24 -1.85
N GLU A 18 12.76 -20.34 -3.12
CA GLU A 18 13.48 -19.66 -4.22
C GLU A 18 13.28 -18.14 -4.18
N MET A 19 12.08 -17.65 -3.85
CA MET A 19 11.81 -16.21 -3.74
C MET A 19 12.58 -15.56 -2.58
N VAL A 20 12.73 -16.26 -1.47
CA VAL A 20 13.57 -15.85 -0.33
C VAL A 20 15.01 -15.64 -0.77
N LYS A 21 15.57 -16.54 -1.58
CA LYS A 21 16.93 -16.39 -2.14
C LYS A 21 17.02 -15.23 -3.11
N PHE A 22 16.00 -15.05 -3.94
CA PHE A 22 15.95 -13.98 -4.93
C PHE A 22 15.89 -12.58 -4.29
N GLU A 23 15.10 -12.42 -3.24
CA GLU A 23 14.95 -11.15 -2.53
C GLU A 23 15.96 -10.92 -1.41
N GLU A 24 16.82 -11.91 -1.11
CA GLU A 24 17.80 -11.88 -0.01
C GLU A 24 17.17 -11.58 1.37
N LYS A 25 15.94 -12.05 1.60
CA LYS A 25 15.15 -11.85 2.83
C LYS A 25 14.86 -13.15 3.54
N SER A 26 14.41 -13.09 4.79
CA SER A 26 13.83 -14.27 5.45
C SER A 26 12.40 -14.57 4.93
N LEU A 27 11.96 -15.83 5.00
CA LEU A 27 10.59 -16.21 4.60
C LEU A 27 9.51 -15.43 5.35
N SER A 28 9.71 -15.22 6.65
CA SER A 28 8.78 -14.44 7.49
C SER A 28 8.69 -12.98 7.04
N GLU A 29 9.84 -12.38 6.71
CA GLU A 29 9.92 -11.01 6.22
C GLU A 29 9.26 -10.89 4.85
N LEU A 30 9.59 -11.78 3.90
CA LEU A 30 8.98 -11.84 2.58
C LEU A 30 7.45 -11.92 2.68
N LEU A 31 6.93 -12.91 3.42
CA LEU A 31 5.49 -13.08 3.57
C LEU A 31 4.83 -11.86 4.22
N LYS A 32 5.46 -11.29 5.26
CA LYS A 32 4.92 -10.12 5.96
C LYS A 32 4.89 -8.89 5.06
N THR A 33 6.00 -8.55 4.42
CA THR A 33 6.09 -7.32 3.62
C THR A 33 5.21 -7.42 2.39
N THR A 34 5.24 -8.56 1.68
CA THR A 34 4.46 -8.73 0.46
C THR A 34 2.96 -8.74 0.75
N THR A 35 2.54 -9.44 1.81
CA THR A 35 1.11 -9.49 2.17
C THR A 35 0.60 -8.13 2.62
N LEU A 36 1.33 -7.43 3.51
CA LEU A 36 0.88 -6.13 4.00
C LEU A 36 0.87 -5.07 2.90
N SER A 37 1.92 -5.00 2.09
CA SER A 37 1.99 -4.06 0.97
C SER A 37 0.85 -4.31 -0.02
N SER A 38 0.59 -5.57 -0.39
CA SER A 38 -0.48 -5.90 -1.33
C SER A 38 -1.87 -5.56 -0.77
N LEU A 39 -2.08 -5.68 0.54
CA LEU A 39 -3.35 -5.32 1.18
C LEU A 39 -3.51 -3.80 1.28
N GLU A 40 -2.43 -3.08 1.61
CA GLU A 40 -2.42 -1.61 1.65
C GLU A 40 -2.70 -1.04 0.26
N ASP A 41 -2.02 -1.52 -0.79
CA ASP A 41 -2.25 -1.06 -2.17
C ASP A 41 -3.71 -1.27 -2.62
N ALA A 42 -4.29 -2.42 -2.28
CA ALA A 42 -5.68 -2.73 -2.61
C ALA A 42 -6.66 -1.83 -1.85
N TYR A 43 -6.37 -1.55 -0.57
CA TYR A 43 -7.17 -0.65 0.25
C TYR A 43 -7.08 0.79 -0.26
N ASP A 44 -5.87 1.28 -0.53
CA ASP A 44 -5.63 2.64 -1.03
C ASP A 44 -6.31 2.86 -2.39
N THR A 45 -6.29 1.85 -3.26
CA THR A 45 -7.04 1.88 -4.53
C THR A 45 -8.54 2.06 -4.27
N GLN A 46 -9.12 1.25 -3.38
CA GLN A 46 -10.55 1.33 -3.07
C GLN A 46 -10.94 2.69 -2.45
N VAL A 47 -10.11 3.21 -1.55
CA VAL A 47 -10.34 4.53 -0.93
C VAL A 47 -10.22 5.63 -1.97
N GLY A 48 -9.22 5.55 -2.86
CA GLY A 48 -9.02 6.50 -3.95
C GLY A 48 -10.21 6.54 -4.90
N ASP A 49 -10.71 5.37 -5.31
CA ASP A 49 -11.89 5.25 -6.18
C ASP A 49 -13.14 5.85 -5.51
N ALA A 50 -13.37 5.55 -4.23
CA ALA A 50 -14.49 6.10 -3.48
C ALA A 50 -14.42 7.63 -3.35
N ALA A 51 -13.24 8.18 -3.05
CA ALA A 51 -13.02 9.61 -2.96
C ALA A 51 -13.21 10.30 -4.32
N TYR A 52 -12.80 9.64 -5.40
CA TYR A 52 -13.01 10.14 -6.76
C TYR A 52 -14.49 10.15 -7.14
N ASP A 53 -15.23 9.09 -6.84
CA ASP A 53 -16.68 9.01 -7.07
C ASP A 53 -17.44 10.09 -6.31
N GLU A 54 -17.05 10.38 -5.06
CA GLU A 54 -17.60 11.48 -4.25
C GLU A 54 -17.32 12.84 -4.90
N TYR A 55 -16.08 13.08 -5.34
CA TYR A 55 -15.70 14.31 -6.04
C TYR A 55 -16.53 14.51 -7.32
N LEU A 56 -16.79 13.46 -8.10
CA LEU A 56 -17.59 13.53 -9.32
C LEU A 56 -19.04 13.96 -9.07
N GLN A 57 -19.60 13.74 -7.87
CA GLN A 57 -20.95 14.22 -7.52
C GLN A 57 -21.03 15.75 -7.45
N ASN A 58 -19.94 16.41 -7.05
CA ASN A 58 -19.86 17.88 -6.99
C ASN A 58 -18.41 18.37 -7.17
N PRO A 59 -17.91 18.45 -8.40
CA PRO A 59 -16.53 18.87 -8.66
C PRO A 59 -16.30 20.31 -8.22
N GLN A 60 -15.34 20.52 -7.32
CA GLN A 60 -14.94 21.83 -6.86
C GLN A 60 -13.47 22.08 -7.24
N SER A 61 -13.20 23.23 -7.84
CA SER A 61 -11.82 23.67 -8.12
C SER A 61 -11.44 24.79 -7.15
N ARG A 62 -10.20 24.75 -6.67
CA ARG A 62 -9.64 25.80 -5.81
C ARG A 62 -8.26 26.20 -6.34
N PRO A 63 -7.83 27.46 -6.16
CA PRO A 63 -6.48 27.89 -6.50
C PRO A 63 -5.42 27.01 -5.82
N LEU A 64 -4.36 26.66 -6.56
CA LEU A 64 -3.22 25.90 -6.01
C LEU A 64 -2.56 26.60 -4.82
N SER A 65 -2.59 27.95 -4.78
CA SER A 65 -2.06 28.74 -3.67
C SER A 65 -2.75 28.43 -2.34
N GLU A 66 -4.07 28.25 -2.34
CA GLU A 66 -4.84 27.91 -1.12
C GLU A 66 -4.42 26.53 -0.59
N LEU A 67 -4.26 25.55 -1.49
CA LEU A 67 -3.80 24.21 -1.13
C LEU A 67 -2.37 24.26 -0.54
N LEU A 68 -1.45 24.99 -1.19
CA LEU A 68 -0.07 25.10 -0.71
C LEU A 68 0.00 25.74 0.68
N GLU A 69 -0.81 26.76 0.96
CA GLU A 69 -0.91 27.36 2.30
C GLU A 69 -1.45 26.37 3.35
N GLU A 70 -2.52 25.62 3.03
CA GLU A 70 -3.11 24.61 3.92
C GLU A 70 -2.11 23.53 4.33
N TYR A 71 -1.26 23.07 3.41
CA TYR A 71 -0.25 22.03 3.68
C TYR A 71 1.09 22.61 4.20
N GLY A 72 1.19 23.92 4.45
CA GLY A 72 2.41 24.55 4.94
C GLY A 72 3.55 24.58 3.92
N LEU A 73 3.22 24.48 2.62
CA LEU A 73 4.12 24.51 1.47
C LEU A 73 4.10 25.86 0.75
N GLY A 74 3.19 26.77 1.12
CA GLY A 74 3.15 28.15 0.67
C GLY A 74 4.38 28.90 1.18
N LYS A 75 5.07 29.61 0.28
CA LYS A 75 6.31 30.32 0.59
C LYS A 75 6.17 31.15 1.87
N SER A 76 6.99 30.84 2.86
CA SER A 76 7.37 31.79 3.90
C SER A 76 8.31 32.83 3.29
N GLU A 77 7.76 33.98 2.92
CA GLU A 77 8.50 35.25 2.89
C GLU A 77 8.21 36.04 4.17
#